data_AF-A0A5J5ATL0-F1
#
_entry.id   AF-A0A5J5ATL0-F1
#
_cell.length_a   1.000
_cell.length_b   1.000
_cell.length_c   1.000
_cell.angle_alpha   90.00
_cell.angle_beta   90.00
_cell.angle_gamma   90.00
#
_symmetry.space_group_name_H-M   'P 1'
#
loop_
_entity.id
_entity.type
_entity.pdbx_description
1 polymer ?
#
loop_
_entity_poly.entity_id
_entity_poly.type
_entity_poly.pdbx_seq_one_letter_code
_entity_poly.pdbx_strand_id
1 'polypeptide(L)'
;MATCSFHFPQSTMETRKAVQYFEDLLPVMAERLGGEGLIEEMCKGYRLLMDGEKDVITFESLKRNSALLGLQDLRDDEIQSMIDNQLCCGKI
;
A
#
# COMPACT_ATOMS: atom_id res chain seq x y z
N MET A 1 -30.35 3.79 16.95
CA MET A 1 -29.32 4.83 16.71
C MET A 1 -28.28 4.68 17.79
N ALA A 2 -27.21 3.92 17.53
CA ALA A 2 -26.12 3.75 18.47
C ALA A 2 -24.99 4.70 18.05
N THR A 3 -24.79 5.76 18.81
CA THR A 3 -23.61 6.63 18.69
C THR A 3 -22.48 5.99 19.50
N CYS A 4 -21.47 5.45 18.82
CA CYS A 4 -20.22 5.08 19.48
C CYS A 4 -19.37 6.35 19.65
N SER A 5 -19.38 6.91 20.85
CA SER A 5 -18.49 7.99 21.25
C SER A 5 -17.11 7.41 21.55
N PHE A 6 -16.19 7.47 20.58
CA PHE A 6 -14.78 7.26 20.88
C PHE A 6 -14.24 8.49 21.61
N HIS A 7 -14.09 8.37 22.92
CA HIS A 7 -13.26 9.26 23.71
C HIS A 7 -11.85 8.66 23.75
N PHE A 8 -10.91 9.25 22.99
CA PHE A 8 -9.50 8.88 23.03
C PHE A 8 -8.74 9.92 23.87
N PRO A 9 -8.05 9.52 24.96
CA PRO A 9 -7.33 10.47 25.79
C PRO A 9 -6.08 10.97 25.05
N GLN A 10 -5.93 12.29 24.93
CA GLN A 10 -4.68 12.89 24.51
C GLN A 10 -3.68 12.87 25.68
N SER A 11 -2.49 12.29 25.47
CA SER A 11 -1.31 12.55 26.30
C SER A 11 -0.01 12.26 25.55
N THR A 12 0.61 13.34 25.06
CA THR A 12 2.06 13.65 25.03
C THR A 12 3.11 12.59 24.61
N MET A 13 3.77 12.85 23.47
CA MET A 13 5.24 12.98 23.27
C MET A 13 5.71 12.41 21.91
N GLU A 14 6.17 13.32 21.05
CA GLU A 14 7.11 13.19 19.92
C GLU A 14 7.51 11.76 19.47
N THR A 15 6.88 11.30 18.39
CA THR A 15 7.59 10.71 17.26
C THR A 15 6.76 11.09 16.04
N ARG A 16 7.32 11.83 15.09
CA ARG A 16 6.65 12.11 13.81
C ARG A 16 6.54 10.82 13.00
N LYS A 17 5.70 9.88 13.43
CA LYS A 17 5.03 9.00 12.48
C LYS A 17 3.95 9.86 11.88
N ALA A 18 4.24 10.48 10.75
CA ALA A 18 3.18 10.85 9.83
C ALA A 18 2.44 9.54 9.52
N VAL A 19 1.37 9.28 10.25
CA VAL A 19 0.37 8.32 9.80
C VAL A 19 -0.18 8.98 8.55
N GLN A 20 0.42 8.69 7.40
CA GLN A 20 -0.26 8.89 6.13
C GLN A 20 -1.47 7.99 6.22
N TYR A 21 -2.62 8.58 6.55
CA TYR A 21 -3.89 7.91 6.45
C TYR A 21 -4.06 7.58 4.96
N PHE A 22 -3.87 6.32 4.62
CA PHE A 22 -4.22 5.83 3.30
C PHE A 22 -5.74 5.88 3.20
N GLU A 23 -6.26 6.62 2.24
CA GLU A 23 -7.68 6.59 1.93
C GLU A 23 -7.98 5.31 1.15
N ASP A 24 -8.89 4.49 1.68
CA ASP A 24 -9.31 3.28 0.99
C ASP A 24 -10.22 3.64 -0.19
N LEU A 25 -9.61 3.71 -1.38
CA LEU A 25 -10.29 3.98 -2.64
C LEU A 25 -10.72 2.69 -3.35
N LEU A 26 -10.49 1.50 -2.78
CA LEU A 26 -10.94 0.24 -3.37
C LEU A 26 -12.46 0.24 -3.63
N PRO A 27 -13.34 0.73 -2.73
CA PRO A 27 -14.78 0.78 -2.99
C PRO A 27 -15.12 1.66 -4.18
N VAL A 28 -14.45 2.82 -4.32
CA VAL A 28 -14.67 3.76 -5.42
C VAL A 28 -14.19 3.15 -6.75
N MET A 29 -13.07 2.44 -6.75
CA MET A 29 -12.57 1.73 -7.93
C MET A 29 -13.47 0.56 -8.30
N ALA A 30 -13.95 -0.22 -7.32
CA ALA A 30 -14.90 -1.32 -7.53
C ALA A 30 -16.24 -0.81 -8.10
N GLU A 31 -16.73 0.35 -7.65
CA GLU A 31 -17.94 0.97 -8.20
C GLU A 31 -17.75 1.34 -9.69
N ARG A 32 -16.56 1.82 -10.06
CA ARG A 32 -16.27 2.29 -11.43
C ARG A 32 -15.89 1.17 -12.40
N LEU A 33 -15.14 0.18 -11.94
CA LEU A 33 -14.56 -0.90 -12.76
C LEU A 33 -15.32 -2.23 -12.65
N GLY A 34 -16.18 -2.37 -11.64
CA GLY A 34 -16.70 -3.67 -11.20
C GLY A 34 -15.65 -4.48 -10.43
N GLY A 35 -16.09 -5.54 -9.75
CA GLY A 35 -15.20 -6.40 -8.96
C GLY A 35 -14.15 -7.13 -9.80
N GLU A 36 -14.54 -7.69 -10.94
CA GLU A 36 -13.61 -8.36 -11.87
C GLU A 36 -12.61 -7.37 -12.49
N GLY A 37 -13.08 -6.19 -12.91
CA GLY A 37 -12.22 -5.15 -13.46
C GLY A 37 -11.20 -4.64 -12.44
N LEU A 38 -11.61 -4.45 -11.18
CA LEU A 38 -10.68 -4.10 -10.10
C LEU A 38 -9.61 -5.18 -9.90
N ILE A 39 -9.99 -6.45 -9.86
CA ILE A 39 -9.02 -7.57 -9.72
C ILE A 39 -8.05 -7.57 -10.91
N GLU A 40 -8.53 -7.35 -12.13
CA GLU A 40 -7.70 -7.31 -13.33
C GLU A 40 -6.66 -6.18 -13.26
N GLU A 41 -7.08 -4.96 -12.89
CA GLU A 41 -6.18 -3.81 -12.73
C GLU A 41 -5.16 -4.03 -11.61
N MET A 42 -5.57 -4.62 -10.48
CA MET A 42 -4.63 -4.99 -9.41
C MET A 42 -3.62 -6.05 -9.87
N CYS A 43 -4.05 -7.04 -10.65
CA CYS A 43 -3.15 -8.03 -11.23
C CYS A 43 -2.15 -7.39 -12.20
N LYS A 44 -2.59 -6.43 -13.02
CA LYS A 44 -1.70 -5.67 -13.91
C LYS A 44 -0.67 -4.87 -13.12
N GLY A 45 -1.11 -4.17 -12.06
CA GLY A 45 -0.22 -3.44 -11.16
C GLY A 45 0.81 -4.34 -10.48
N TYR A 46 0.39 -5.52 -10.00
CA TYR A 46 1.30 -6.50 -9.42
C TYR A 46 2.34 -6.99 -10.43
N ARG A 47 1.91 -7.39 -11.63
CA ARG A 47 2.82 -7.85 -12.70
C ARG A 47 3.82 -6.77 -13.13
N LEU A 48 3.41 -5.51 -13.06
CA LEU A 48 4.27 -4.37 -13.37
C LEU A 48 5.38 -4.17 -12.33
N LEU A 49 5.17 -4.59 -11.08
CA LEU A 49 6.10 -4.38 -9.97
C LEU A 49 6.90 -5.65 -9.60
N MET A 50 6.42 -6.83 -9.99
CA MET A 50 7.07 -8.10 -9.64
C MET A 50 8.36 -8.35 -10.43
N ASP A 51 9.23 -9.18 -9.86
CA ASP A 51 10.27 -9.88 -10.60
C ASP A 51 9.60 -10.97 -11.45
N GLY A 52 9.72 -10.87 -12.77
CA GLY A 52 9.06 -11.78 -13.71
C GLY A 52 9.63 -13.20 -13.74
N GLU A 53 10.81 -13.44 -13.16
CA GLU A 53 11.36 -14.80 -13.04
C GLU A 53 10.91 -15.46 -11.73
N LYS A 54 10.74 -14.67 -10.67
CA LYS A 54 10.38 -15.17 -9.33
C LYS A 54 8.89 -15.09 -9.02
N ASP A 55 8.10 -14.43 -9.87
CA ASP A 55 6.66 -14.15 -9.71
C ASP A 55 6.30 -13.45 -8.38
N VAL A 56 7.28 -12.78 -7.76
CA VAL A 56 7.13 -12.04 -6.50
C VAL A 56 7.70 -10.65 -6.61
N ILE A 57 7.14 -9.70 -5.86
CA ILE A 57 7.74 -8.37 -5.71
C ILE A 57 9.00 -8.52 -4.86
N THR A 58 10.14 -8.13 -5.42
CA THR A 58 11.43 -8.10 -4.72
C THR A 58 11.85 -6.65 -4.49
N PHE A 59 12.78 -6.43 -3.56
CA PHE A 59 13.39 -5.12 -3.37
C PHE A 59 13.90 -4.52 -4.69
N GLU A 60 14.63 -5.32 -5.47
CA GLU A 60 15.22 -4.90 -6.75
C GLU A 60 14.16 -4.60 -7.83
N SER A 61 13.14 -5.46 -7.97
CA SER A 61 12.07 -5.24 -8.95
C SER A 61 11.24 -4.00 -8.59
N LEU A 62 10.92 -3.82 -7.31
CA LEU A 62 10.18 -2.66 -6.84
C LEU A 62 10.99 -1.37 -7.03
N LYS A 63 12.29 -1.36 -6.68
CA LYS A 63 13.19 -0.21 -6.88
C LYS A 63 13.30 0.19 -8.35
N ARG A 64 13.52 -0.78 -9.22
CA ARG A 64 13.64 -0.55 -10.66
C ARG A 64 12.32 -0.05 -11.27
N ASN A 65 11.21 -0.72 -10.97
CA ASN A 65 9.95 -0.47 -11.66
C ASN A 65 9.23 0.77 -11.11
N SER A 66 9.38 1.08 -9.82
CA SER A 66 8.85 2.33 -9.24
C SER A 66 9.49 3.58 -9.86
N ALA A 67 10.79 3.55 -10.15
CA ALA A 67 11.45 4.64 -10.87
C ALA A 67 10.85 4.87 -12.28
N LEU A 68 10.44 3.80 -12.97
CA LEU A 68 9.76 3.91 -14.28
C LEU A 68 8.36 4.51 -14.18
N LEU A 69 7.74 4.48 -13.00
CA LEU A 69 6.44 5.09 -12.70
C LEU A 69 6.56 6.52 -12.20
N GLY A 70 7.75 7.12 -12.24
CA GLY A 70 8.01 8.47 -11.75
C GLY A 70 8.14 8.56 -10.23
N LEU A 71 8.34 7.44 -9.54
CA LEU A 71 8.53 7.37 -8.08
C LEU A 71 10.02 7.24 -7.72
N GLN A 72 10.88 7.95 -8.43
CA GLN A 72 12.34 7.88 -8.26
C GLN A 72 12.87 8.40 -6.90
N ASP A 73 12.04 9.14 -6.16
CA ASP A 73 12.43 9.75 -4.88
C ASP A 73 12.28 8.78 -3.68
N LEU A 74 11.80 7.56 -3.92
CA LEU A 74 11.73 6.51 -2.90
C LEU A 74 13.14 6.10 -2.48
N ARG A 75 13.42 6.25 -1.19
CA ARG A 75 14.70 5.82 -0.63
C ARG A 75 14.72 4.32 -0.40
N ASP A 76 15.93 3.75 -0.32
CA ASP A 76 16.12 2.32 -0.08
C ASP A 76 15.47 1.85 1.23
N ASP A 77 15.47 2.66 2.30
CA ASP A 77 14.77 2.34 3.55
C ASP A 77 13.25 2.31 3.38
N GLU A 78 12.69 3.17 2.53
CA GLU A 78 11.26 3.19 2.24
C GLU A 78 10.84 1.96 1.42
N ILE A 79 11.59 1.64 0.37
CA ILE A 79 11.36 0.44 -0.45
C ILE A 79 11.48 -0.82 0.42
N GLN A 80 12.53 -0.93 1.24
CA GLN A 80 12.70 -2.06 2.14
C GLN A 80 11.54 -2.16 3.13
N SER A 81 11.09 -1.04 3.69
CA SER A 81 9.94 -1.03 4.58
C SER A 81 8.66 -1.51 3.88
N MET A 82 8.45 -1.21 2.60
CA MET A 82 7.29 -1.68 1.85
C MET A 82 7.31 -3.20 1.65
N ILE A 83 8.49 -3.78 1.42
CA ILE A 83 8.68 -5.24 1.29
C ILE A 83 8.52 -5.92 2.66
N ASP A 84 9.15 -5.40 3.71
CA ASP A 84 9.07 -5.98 5.05
C ASP A 84 7.65 -5.90 5.63
N ASN A 85 6.92 -4.82 5.32
CA ASN A 85 5.54 -4.62 5.76
C ASN A 85 4.50 -5.13 4.75
N GLN A 86 4.92 -5.81 3.67
CA GLN A 86 4.01 -6.36 2.66
C GLN A 86 3.04 -7.42 3.23
N LEU A 87 3.27 -7.89 4.47
CA LEU A 87 2.40 -8.79 5.24
C LEU A 87 1.92 -8.24 6.60
N CYS A 88 2.14 -6.97 6.93
CA CYS A 88 1.74 -6.46 8.25
C CYS A 88 0.23 -6.22 8.44
N CYS A 89 -0.61 -6.45 7.41
CA CYS A 89 -2.04 -6.70 7.63
C CYS A 89 -2.26 -8.18 8.00
N GLY A 90 -1.61 -8.63 9.07
CA GLY A 90 -1.89 -9.93 9.67
C GLY A 90 -3.20 -9.86 10.46
N LYS A 91 -4.33 -10.10 9.79
CA LYS A 91 -5.54 -10.83 10.24
C LYS A 91 -6.71 -10.51 9.32
N ILE A 92 -6.91 -11.35 8.31
CA ILE A 92 -8.24 -11.74 7.85
C ILE A 92 -8.59 -13.04 8.56
#